data_AF-D6RIN7-F1
#
_entry.id   AF-D6RIN7-F1
#
_cell.length_a   1.000
_cell.length_b   1.000
_cell.length_c   1.000
_cell.angle_alpha   90.00
_cell.angle_beta   90.00
_cell.angle_gamma   90.00
#
_symmetry.space_group_name_H-M   'P 1'
#
loop_
_entity.id
_entity.type
_entity.pdbx_description
1 polymer ?
#
loop_
_entity_poly.entity_id
_entity_poly.type
_entity_poly.pdbx_seq_one_letter_code
_entity_poly.pdbx_strand_id
1 'polypeptide(L)'
;MRPPRPSSAMLTFFAAFLAAPLALAESPYLVRVDAARPLRPLLPFWRSTGFCPPLPHDQADQYDLSWDQQLNLAYIGAVPHSGIEQVRIHWLLDLITARKSPGQGLMYNFTHLDAFLDLLMENQLLPGFELMGSPSGYFTDFDDKQQVGMG
;
A
#
# COMPACT_ATOMS: atom_id res chain seq x y z
N MET A 1 39.53 37.18 -70.86
CA MET A 1 38.37 37.54 -70.03
C MET A 1 38.12 36.40 -69.05
N ARG A 2 38.22 36.67 -67.74
CA ARG A 2 38.16 35.67 -66.67
C ARG A 2 36.90 35.99 -65.83
N PRO A 3 36.03 35.02 -65.51
CA PRO A 3 34.77 35.30 -64.83
C PRO A 3 35.03 35.68 -63.35
N PRO A 4 34.17 36.53 -62.75
CA PRO A 4 34.31 36.93 -61.36
C PRO A 4 33.97 35.76 -60.44
N ARG A 5 34.75 35.60 -59.37
CA ARG A 5 34.52 34.61 -58.32
C ARG A 5 33.31 35.03 -57.48
N PRO A 6 32.44 34.09 -57.05
CA PRO A 6 31.35 34.43 -56.15
C PRO A 6 31.89 34.83 -54.77
N SER A 7 31.27 35.86 -54.19
CA SER A 7 31.61 36.44 -52.90
C SER A 7 31.37 35.45 -51.76
N SER A 8 32.40 35.27 -50.92
CA SER A 8 32.38 34.47 -49.70
C SER A 8 31.37 34.93 -48.64
N ALA A 9 30.62 36.02 -48.89
CA ALA A 9 29.71 36.64 -47.93
C ALA A 9 28.31 36.02 -47.88
N MET A 10 27.90 35.19 -48.85
CA MET A 10 26.56 34.57 -48.82
C MET A 10 26.47 33.27 -48.04
N LEU A 11 27.61 32.64 -47.69
CA LEU A 11 27.58 31.37 -46.94
C LEU A 11 27.48 31.56 -45.43
N THR A 12 27.79 32.75 -44.90
CA THR A 12 27.69 33.06 -43.46
C THR A 12 26.30 33.48 -43.00
N PHE A 13 25.42 33.90 -43.92
CA PHE A 13 24.06 34.33 -43.54
C PHE A 13 23.08 33.17 -43.33
N PHE A 14 23.29 32.03 -44.00
CA PHE A 14 22.42 30.85 -43.86
C PHE A 14 22.79 29.93 -42.70
N ALA A 15 24.03 29.96 -42.21
CA ALA A 15 24.46 29.14 -41.07
C ALA A 15 24.01 29.67 -39.71
N ALA A 16 23.66 30.97 -39.60
CA ALA A 16 23.23 31.57 -38.34
C ALA A 16 21.76 31.31 -37.99
N PHE A 17 20.94 30.82 -38.94
CA PHE A 17 19.51 30.57 -38.71
C PHE A 17 19.16 29.10 -38.41
N LEU A 18 20.12 28.18 -38.49
CA LEU A 18 19.90 26.74 -38.26
C LEU A 18 20.41 26.22 -36.90
N ALA A 19 20.94 27.10 -36.04
CA ALA A 19 21.47 26.73 -34.73
C ALA A 19 20.87 27.57 -33.59
N ALA A 20 19.62 28.04 -33.74
CA ALA A 20 18.83 28.40 -32.57
C ALA A 20 18.17 27.11 -32.06
N PRO A 21 18.64 26.51 -30.95
CA PRO A 21 17.78 25.56 -30.27
C PRO A 21 16.53 26.33 -29.87
N LEU A 22 15.39 25.98 -30.47
CA LEU A 22 14.07 26.19 -29.87
C LEU A 22 14.02 25.31 -28.62
N ALA A 23 14.86 25.62 -27.64
CA ALA A 23 14.66 25.18 -26.28
C ALA A 23 13.38 25.90 -25.85
N LEU A 24 12.29 25.14 -25.76
CA LEU A 24 11.15 25.52 -24.94
C LEU A 24 11.70 25.69 -23.52
N ALA A 25 12.15 26.90 -23.20
CA ALA A 25 12.57 27.24 -21.86
C ALA A 25 11.30 27.25 -21.00
N GLU A 26 11.03 26.15 -20.30
CA GLU A 26 10.01 26.15 -19.28
C GLU A 26 10.37 27.21 -18.23
N SER A 27 9.44 28.10 -17.94
CA SER A 27 9.63 29.09 -16.88
C SER A 27 9.74 28.35 -15.54
N PRO A 28 10.79 28.61 -14.74
CA PRO A 28 10.96 27.91 -13.48
C PRO A 28 9.82 28.27 -12.51
N TYR A 29 9.35 27.28 -11.76
CA TYR A 29 8.41 27.51 -10.67
C TYR A 29 9.16 28.07 -9.46
N LEU A 30 8.69 29.22 -8.94
CA LEU A 30 9.19 29.80 -7.71
C LEU A 30 8.36 29.31 -6.51
N VAL A 31 8.99 28.54 -5.62
CA VAL A 31 8.38 28.08 -4.35
C VAL A 31 9.03 28.80 -3.18
N ARG A 32 8.23 29.48 -2.34
CA ARG A 32 8.69 30.17 -1.13
C ARG A 32 8.07 29.54 0.11
N VAL A 33 8.89 29.23 1.12
CA VAL A 33 8.47 28.65 2.40
C VAL A 33 9.01 29.52 3.53
N ASP A 34 8.12 30.01 4.40
CA ASP A 34 8.48 30.78 5.59
C ASP A 34 8.35 29.90 6.85
N ALA A 35 9.48 29.40 7.33
CA ALA A 35 9.51 28.51 8.50
C ALA A 35 9.28 29.24 9.83
N ALA A 36 9.32 30.57 9.87
CA ALA A 36 9.04 31.36 11.09
C ALA A 36 7.54 31.58 11.33
N ARG A 37 6.69 31.20 10.36
CA ARG A 37 5.25 31.45 10.40
C ARG A 37 4.42 30.16 10.43
N PRO A 38 4.31 29.48 11.59
CA PRO A 38 3.42 28.33 11.73
C PRO A 38 1.95 28.78 11.56
N LEU A 39 1.19 28.07 10.72
CA LEU A 39 -0.21 28.43 10.43
C LEU A 39 -1.23 27.57 11.20
N ARG A 40 -1.01 26.26 11.26
CA ARG A 40 -1.88 25.27 11.94
C ARG A 40 -1.16 23.92 12.08
N PRO A 41 -1.66 23.00 12.93
CA PRO A 41 -1.16 21.62 12.95
C PRO A 41 -1.36 20.92 11.61
N LEU A 42 -0.38 20.10 11.22
CA LEU A 42 -0.50 19.14 10.12
C LEU A 42 -0.45 17.74 10.72
N LEU A 43 -1.58 17.05 10.71
CA LEU A 43 -1.67 15.67 11.19
C LEU A 43 -1.28 14.70 10.09
N PRO A 44 -0.52 13.64 10.39
CA PRO A 44 -0.12 12.63 9.41
C PRO A 44 -1.24 11.61 9.16
N PHE A 45 -2.30 12.02 8.46
CA PHE A 45 -3.51 11.23 8.23
C PHE A 45 -3.34 10.05 7.25
N TRP A 46 -2.14 9.87 6.70
CA TRP A 46 -1.83 8.91 5.63
C TRP A 46 -1.09 7.65 6.12
N ARG A 47 -0.89 7.47 7.43
CA ARG A 47 -0.07 6.40 8.04
C ARG A 47 -0.75 5.02 7.99
N SER A 48 -1.30 4.63 6.85
CA SER A 48 -1.94 3.33 6.68
C SER A 48 -1.64 2.73 5.31
N THR A 49 -1.55 1.40 5.29
CA THR A 49 -1.48 0.57 4.09
C THR A 49 -2.46 -0.61 4.21
N GLY A 50 -2.50 -1.51 3.24
CA GLY A 50 -3.28 -2.73 3.33
C GLY A 50 -2.99 -3.71 2.19
N PHE A 51 -3.44 -4.96 2.38
CA PHE A 51 -3.30 -6.02 1.38
C PHE A 51 -4.43 -7.05 1.51
N CYS A 52 -4.48 -7.96 0.55
CA CYS A 52 -5.39 -9.10 0.54
C CYS A 52 -4.58 -10.38 0.28
N PRO A 53 -4.71 -11.43 1.12
CA PRO A 53 -4.04 -12.70 0.84
C PRO A 53 -4.58 -13.31 -0.46
N PRO A 54 -3.76 -14.08 -1.20
CA PRO A 54 -4.19 -14.70 -2.44
C PRO A 54 -5.27 -15.77 -2.19
N LEU A 55 -5.86 -16.27 -3.29
CA LEU A 55 -6.69 -17.47 -3.21
C LEU A 55 -5.83 -18.74 -2.99
N PRO A 56 -6.37 -19.77 -2.33
CA PRO A 56 -7.68 -19.78 -1.65
C PRO A 56 -7.60 -19.16 -0.25
N HIS A 57 -8.66 -18.44 0.16
CA HIS A 57 -8.65 -17.67 1.41
C HIS A 57 -8.66 -18.54 2.69
N ASP A 58 -9.10 -19.80 2.59
CA ASP A 58 -9.00 -20.78 3.68
C ASP A 58 -7.56 -21.24 3.99
N GLN A 59 -6.60 -20.78 3.19
CA GLN A 59 -5.15 -20.97 3.38
C GLN A 59 -4.41 -19.64 3.49
N ALA A 60 -5.11 -18.56 3.89
CA ALA A 60 -4.52 -17.23 4.08
C ALA A 60 -3.33 -17.26 5.06
N ASP A 61 -3.33 -18.18 6.03
CA ASP A 61 -2.25 -18.37 6.99
C ASP A 61 -0.90 -18.68 6.32
N GLN A 62 -0.91 -19.42 5.22
CA GLN A 62 0.31 -19.74 4.48
C GLN A 62 0.97 -18.51 3.87
N TYR A 63 0.18 -17.48 3.55
CA TYR A 63 0.67 -16.20 3.05
C TYR A 63 0.97 -15.24 4.20
N ASP A 64 0.01 -15.05 5.11
CA ASP A 64 0.06 -14.06 6.20
C ASP A 64 1.18 -14.35 7.21
N LEU A 65 1.48 -15.64 7.45
CA LEU A 65 2.54 -16.09 8.35
C LEU A 65 3.84 -16.47 7.63
N SER A 66 3.88 -16.32 6.29
CA SER A 66 5.07 -16.64 5.50
C SER A 66 6.28 -15.80 5.89
N TRP A 67 7.48 -16.31 5.58
CA TRP A 67 8.71 -15.54 5.74
C TRP A 67 8.71 -14.26 4.90
N ASP A 68 8.17 -14.31 3.69
CA ASP A 68 7.98 -13.16 2.80
C ASP A 68 7.17 -12.05 3.50
N GLN A 69 6.08 -12.43 4.18
CA GLN A 69 5.24 -11.47 4.87
C GLN A 69 5.85 -10.95 6.16
N GLN A 70 6.59 -11.78 6.90
CA GLN A 70 7.38 -11.34 8.05
C GLN A 70 8.39 -10.25 7.65
N LEU A 71 9.12 -10.48 6.55
CA LEU A 71 10.03 -9.46 6.01
C LEU A 71 9.26 -8.21 5.56
N ASN A 72 8.18 -8.38 4.79
CA ASN A 72 7.38 -7.25 4.33
C ASN A 72 6.88 -6.36 5.48
N LEU A 73 6.35 -6.96 6.56
CA LEU A 73 5.91 -6.23 7.75
C LEU A 73 7.07 -5.56 8.48
N ALA A 74 8.26 -6.17 8.50
CA ALA A 74 9.46 -5.52 9.02
C ALA A 74 9.86 -4.26 8.22
N TYR A 75 9.77 -4.30 6.88
CA TYR A 75 9.98 -3.10 6.06
C TYR A 75 8.93 -2.02 6.32
N ILE A 76 7.67 -2.41 6.47
CA ILE A 76 6.57 -1.49 6.78
C ILE A 76 6.76 -0.85 8.16
N GLY A 77 7.07 -1.64 9.20
CA GLY A 77 7.31 -1.17 10.56
C GLY A 77 8.60 -0.34 10.70
N ALA A 78 9.59 -0.57 9.84
CA ALA A 78 10.85 0.17 9.83
C ALA A 78 10.72 1.63 9.32
N VAL A 79 9.54 2.03 8.81
CA VAL A 79 9.33 3.42 8.37
C VAL A 79 9.49 4.37 9.57
N PRO A 80 10.42 5.34 9.53
CA PRO A 80 10.76 6.17 10.69
C PRO A 80 9.55 6.91 11.28
N HIS A 81 9.58 7.12 12.60
CA HIS A 81 8.54 7.84 13.35
C HIS A 81 7.13 7.28 13.10
N SER A 82 7.03 5.95 13.02
CA SER A 82 5.83 5.19 12.64
C SER A 82 5.15 5.78 11.39
N GLY A 83 5.91 6.11 10.34
CA GLY A 83 5.33 6.71 9.12
C GLY A 83 4.24 5.83 8.45
N ILE A 84 4.16 4.55 8.84
CA ILE A 84 3.00 3.68 8.69
C ILE A 84 2.64 3.14 10.09
N GLU A 85 1.37 3.17 10.46
CA GLU A 85 0.86 2.68 11.76
C GLU A 85 -0.15 1.55 11.61
N GLN A 86 -1.01 1.59 10.59
CA GLN A 86 -2.08 0.60 10.40
C GLN A 86 -1.89 -0.20 9.10
N VAL A 87 -2.05 -1.51 9.17
CA VAL A 87 -2.18 -2.39 8.00
C VAL A 87 -3.62 -2.91 7.95
N ARG A 88 -4.40 -2.58 6.91
CA ARG A 88 -5.75 -3.14 6.69
C ARG A 88 -5.65 -4.47 5.96
N ILE A 89 -6.17 -5.56 6.54
CA ILE A 89 -5.99 -6.93 6.04
C ILE A 89 -7.35 -7.55 5.73
N HIS A 90 -7.52 -8.04 4.50
CA HIS A 90 -8.73 -8.77 4.10
C HIS A 90 -8.71 -10.20 4.67
N TRP A 91 -9.88 -10.79 4.88
CA TRP A 91 -10.04 -12.20 5.24
C TRP A 91 -9.41 -12.64 6.58
N LEU A 92 -9.22 -11.73 7.55
CA LEU A 92 -8.66 -12.06 8.87
C LEU A 92 -9.41 -13.18 9.60
N LEU A 93 -10.73 -13.30 9.42
CA LEU A 93 -11.51 -14.36 10.07
C LEU A 93 -11.26 -15.74 9.45
N ASP A 94 -10.65 -15.84 8.27
CA ASP A 94 -10.24 -17.13 7.69
C ASP A 94 -8.96 -17.69 8.33
N LEU A 95 -8.25 -16.88 9.13
CA LEU A 95 -7.20 -17.38 10.03
C LEU A 95 -7.77 -18.12 11.25
N ILE A 96 -9.08 -18.04 11.49
CA ILE A 96 -9.77 -18.79 12.54
C ILE A 96 -10.31 -20.09 11.93
N THR A 97 -10.06 -21.21 12.61
CA THR A 97 -10.73 -22.48 12.25
C THR A 97 -11.89 -22.76 13.18
N ALA A 98 -12.96 -23.34 12.65
CA ALA A 98 -14.18 -23.66 13.39
C ALA A 98 -14.55 -25.14 13.25
N ARG A 99 -15.02 -25.76 14.34
CA ARG A 99 -15.50 -27.15 14.36
C ARG A 99 -16.75 -27.30 15.23
N LYS A 100 -17.73 -28.06 14.77
CA LYS A 100 -18.87 -28.47 15.62
C LYS A 100 -18.42 -29.60 16.55
N SER A 101 -18.62 -29.42 17.85
CA SER A 101 -18.37 -30.45 18.87
C SER A 101 -19.70 -30.94 19.46
N PRO A 102 -19.96 -32.27 19.50
CA PRO A 102 -21.17 -32.81 20.11
C PRO A 102 -21.35 -32.33 21.56
N GLY A 103 -22.48 -31.68 21.86
CA GLY A 103 -22.81 -31.19 23.20
C GLY A 103 -22.11 -29.91 23.65
N GLN A 104 -21.16 -29.37 22.88
CA GLN A 104 -20.42 -28.14 23.22
C GLN A 104 -20.64 -26.99 22.23
N GLY A 105 -21.37 -27.23 21.13
CA GLY A 105 -21.64 -26.21 20.12
C GLY A 105 -20.44 -25.96 19.19
N LEU A 106 -20.34 -24.74 18.68
CA LEU A 106 -19.27 -24.33 17.78
C LEU A 106 -18.02 -23.97 18.57
N MET A 107 -16.90 -24.62 18.26
CA MET A 107 -15.60 -24.33 18.85
C MET A 107 -14.71 -23.62 17.83
N TYR A 108 -14.00 -22.59 18.26
CA TYR A 108 -13.05 -21.83 17.46
C TYR A 108 -11.62 -22.10 17.90
N ASN A 109 -10.71 -22.07 16.95
CA ASN A 109 -9.27 -22.08 17.19
C ASN A 109 -8.64 -20.84 16.53
N PHE A 110 -8.00 -20.02 17.36
CA PHE A 110 -7.46 -18.71 17.00
C PHE A 110 -5.95 -18.72 16.73
N THR A 111 -5.28 -19.88 16.77
CA THR A 111 -3.81 -19.96 16.70
C THR A 111 -3.17 -19.14 15.57
N HIS A 112 -3.71 -19.19 14.35
CA HIS A 112 -3.12 -18.42 13.24
C HIS A 112 -3.43 -16.92 13.32
N LEU A 113 -4.63 -16.55 13.78
CA LEU A 113 -4.98 -15.15 13.99
C LEU A 113 -4.09 -14.54 15.09
N ASP A 114 -3.92 -15.23 16.22
CA ASP A 114 -3.07 -14.79 17.33
C ASP A 114 -1.63 -14.58 16.84
N ALA A 115 -1.07 -15.56 16.13
CA ALA A 115 0.29 -15.46 15.58
C ALA A 115 0.45 -14.28 14.60
N PHE A 116 -0.56 -13.99 13.78
CA PHE A 116 -0.50 -12.87 12.84
C PHE A 116 -0.63 -11.51 13.56
N LEU A 117 -1.49 -11.41 14.58
CA LEU A 117 -1.62 -10.20 15.39
C LEU A 117 -0.36 -9.93 16.21
N ASP A 118 0.27 -10.98 16.76
CA ASP A 118 1.55 -10.88 17.44
C ASP A 118 2.63 -10.37 16.48
N LEU A 119 2.69 -10.88 15.24
CA LEU A 119 3.62 -10.40 14.21
C LEU A 119 3.44 -8.92 13.88
N LEU A 120 2.20 -8.41 13.82
CA LEU A 120 1.95 -6.97 13.67
C LEU A 120 2.46 -6.18 14.87
N MET A 121 2.19 -6.66 16.08
CA MET A 121 2.62 -6.02 17.33
C MET A 121 4.16 -5.97 17.47
N GLU A 122 4.85 -7.05 17.08
CA GLU A 122 6.32 -7.11 17.03
C GLU A 122 6.93 -6.02 16.14
N ASN A 123 6.20 -5.60 15.11
CA ASN A 123 6.60 -4.54 14.17
C ASN A 123 5.97 -3.16 14.50
N GLN A 124 5.34 -3.02 15.67
CA GLN A 124 4.65 -1.80 16.11
C GLN A 124 3.54 -1.33 15.14
N LEU A 125 2.88 -2.28 14.48
CA LEU A 125 1.77 -2.04 13.57
C LEU A 125 0.43 -2.42 14.23
N LEU A 126 -0.62 -1.69 13.85
CA LEU A 126 -1.99 -1.93 14.26
C LEU A 126 -2.77 -2.65 13.14
N PRO A 127 -3.65 -3.61 13.47
CA PRO A 127 -4.53 -4.19 12.50
C PRO A 127 -5.65 -3.20 12.15
N GLY A 128 -5.79 -2.87 10.88
CA GLY A 128 -7.07 -2.43 10.31
C GLY A 128 -7.97 -3.67 10.21
N PHE A 129 -8.58 -4.02 11.36
CA PHE A 129 -9.24 -5.30 11.58
C PHE A 129 -10.58 -5.37 10.83
N GLU A 130 -10.59 -6.03 9.68
CA GLU A 130 -11.82 -6.29 8.94
C GLU A 130 -12.51 -7.54 9.48
N LEU A 131 -13.79 -7.42 9.85
CA LEU A 131 -14.63 -8.55 10.19
C LEU A 131 -15.05 -9.29 8.91
N MET A 132 -14.08 -9.93 8.26
CA MET A 132 -14.20 -10.52 6.94
C MET A 132 -13.66 -11.95 6.95
N GLY A 133 -14.46 -12.89 6.45
CA GLY A 133 -14.14 -14.31 6.36
C GLY A 133 -15.25 -15.20 6.91
N SER A 134 -15.11 -16.49 6.67
CA SER A 134 -15.99 -17.55 7.15
C SER A 134 -15.13 -18.66 7.74
N PRO A 135 -14.88 -18.65 9.07
CA PRO A 135 -14.07 -19.65 9.75
C PRO A 135 -14.42 -21.09 9.33
N SER A 136 -13.48 -21.78 8.66
CA SER A 136 -13.67 -23.13 8.09
C SER A 136 -14.91 -23.30 7.20
N GLY A 137 -15.36 -22.22 6.54
CA GLY A 137 -16.56 -22.20 5.70
C GLY A 137 -17.88 -22.35 6.46
N TYR A 138 -17.89 -22.14 7.79
CA TYR A 138 -19.06 -22.37 8.63
C TYR A 138 -20.23 -21.42 8.33
N PHE A 139 -19.94 -20.14 8.12
CA PHE A 139 -20.93 -19.10 7.88
C PHE A 139 -21.18 -18.99 6.38
N THR A 140 -22.39 -19.35 5.96
CA THR A 140 -22.78 -19.36 4.53
C THR A 140 -23.97 -18.46 4.25
N ASP A 141 -24.74 -18.10 5.28
CA ASP A 141 -25.96 -17.33 5.15
C ASP A 141 -26.15 -16.41 6.37
N PHE A 142 -26.21 -15.09 6.13
CA PHE A 142 -26.45 -14.10 7.17
C PHE A 142 -27.94 -13.93 7.52
N ASP A 143 -28.86 -14.53 6.74
CA ASP A 143 -30.29 -14.56 7.07
C ASP A 143 -30.64 -15.77 7.98
N ASP A 144 -29.75 -16.77 8.07
CA ASP A 144 -29.90 -17.88 9.01
C ASP A 144 -29.61 -17.42 10.46
N LYS A 145 -30.69 -17.24 11.21
CA LYS A 145 -30.67 -16.83 12.62
C LYS A 145 -29.84 -17.74 13.53
N GLN A 146 -29.68 -19.02 13.19
CA GLN A 146 -28.81 -19.93 13.95
C GLN A 146 -27.33 -19.63 13.75
N GLN A 147 -26.95 -19.04 12.60
CA GLN A 147 -25.57 -18.63 12.32
C GLN A 147 -25.26 -17.25 12.91
N VAL A 148 -26.20 -16.31 12.88
CA VAL A 148 -25.98 -14.94 13.38
C VAL A 148 -26.22 -14.76 14.90
N GLY A 149 -26.45 -15.85 15.63
CA GLY A 149 -26.62 -15.80 17.09
C GLY A 149 -27.92 -15.13 17.56
N MET A 150 -28.93 -15.05 16.69
CA MET A 150 -30.27 -14.53 17.00
C MET A 150 -31.23 -15.69 17.29
N GLY A 151 -30.95 -16.45 18.36
CA GLY A 151 -31.77 -17.54 18.87
C GLY A 151 -32.51 -17.17 20.14
#